data_AF-A0A355UU60-F1
#
_entry.id   AF-A0A355UU60-F1
#
_cell.length_a   1.000
_cell.length_b   1.000
_cell.length_c   1.000
_cell.angle_alpha   90.00
_cell.angle_beta   90.00
_cell.angle_gamma   90.00
#
_symmetry.space_group_name_H-M   'P 1'
#
loop_
_entity.id
_entity.type
_entity.pdbx_description
1 polymer ?
#
loop_
_entity_poly.entity_id
_entity_poly.type
_entity_poly.pdbx_seq_one_letter_code
_entity_poly.pdbx_strand_id
1 'polypeptide(L)' 'MKCSNCGVDNTEGIAYCDECGTKLEEQATVAQAQSPAVPSGTATPGKLVITR' A
#
# COMPACT_ATOMS: atom_id res chain seq x y z
N MET A 1 17.53 0.39 8.51
CA MET A 1 16.78 -0.41 9.51
C MET A 1 16.60 -1.85 9.04
N LYS A 2 16.86 -2.83 9.91
CA LYS A 2 16.72 -4.25 9.56
C LYS A 2 15.27 -4.70 9.75
N CYS A 3 14.70 -5.36 8.75
CA CYS A 3 13.33 -5.87 8.81
C CYS A 3 13.23 -7.03 9.80
N SER A 4 12.32 -6.93 10.78
CA SER A 4 12.09 -8.00 11.77
C SER A 4 11.45 -9.25 11.20
N ASN A 5 10.85 -9.18 10.00
CA ASN A 5 10.18 -10.31 9.37
C ASN A 5 11.11 -11.14 8.47
N CYS A 6 11.83 -10.50 7.57
CA CYS A 6 12.71 -11.20 6.60
C CYS A 6 14.21 -10.98 6.85
N GLY A 7 14.58 -10.06 7.73
CA GLY A 7 15.98 -9.78 8.06
C GLY A 7 16.73 -8.93 7.05
N VAL A 8 16.11 -8.42 5.98
CA VAL A 8 16.81 -7.53 5.03
C VAL A 8 17.09 -6.17 5.65
N ASP A 9 18.21 -5.58 5.28
CA ASP A 9 18.60 -4.23 5.67
C ASP A 9 17.99 -3.22 4.70
N ASN A 10 17.07 -2.39 5.23
CA ASN A 10 16.33 -1.38 4.49
C ASN A 10 16.87 0.04 4.78
N THR A 11 16.62 0.99 3.87
CA THR A 11 16.92 2.42 4.08
C THR A 11 16.04 3.01 5.19
N GLU A 12 16.55 3.98 5.95
CA GLU A 12 15.76 4.67 6.98
C GLU A 12 14.69 5.57 6.34
N GLY A 13 13.52 5.68 6.98
CA GLY A 13 12.43 6.53 6.51
C GLY A 13 11.51 5.90 5.46
N ILE A 14 11.70 4.63 5.08
CA ILE A 14 10.75 3.91 4.25
C ILE A 14 9.65 3.28 5.12
N ALA A 15 8.42 3.25 4.61
CA ALA A 15 7.26 2.77 5.36
C ALA A 15 7.12 1.23 5.35
N TYR A 16 7.69 0.57 4.34
CA TYR A 16 7.54 -0.87 4.09
C TYR A 16 8.86 -1.45 3.61
N CYS A 17 9.10 -2.72 3.93
CA CYS A 17 10.24 -3.49 3.48
C CYS A 17 10.16 -3.72 1.96
N ASP A 18 11.23 -3.40 1.24
CA ASP A 18 11.30 -3.55 -0.22
C ASP A 18 11.22 -5.03 -0.67
N GLU A 19 11.63 -5.97 0.19
CA GLU A 19 11.67 -7.39 -0.17
C GLU A 19 10.38 -8.16 0.16
N CYS A 20 9.81 -7.93 1.35
CA CYS A 20 8.67 -8.72 1.83
C CYS A 20 7.41 -7.90 2.09
N GLY A 21 7.45 -6.58 1.91
CA GLY A 21 6.32 -5.67 2.15
C GLY A 21 5.92 -5.52 3.62
N THR A 22 6.67 -6.10 4.56
CA THR A 22 6.40 -5.90 6.00
C THR A 22 6.54 -4.44 6.35
N LYS A 23 5.55 -3.90 7.05
CA LYS A 23 5.59 -2.50 7.52
C LYS A 23 6.78 -2.31 8.46
N LEU A 24 7.58 -1.30 8.17
CA LEU A 24 8.73 -0.92 9.00
C LEU A 24 8.28 0.24 9.88
N GLU A 25 8.26 0.02 11.19
CA GLU A 25 7.89 1.05 12.15
C GLU A 25 9.06 2.00 12.38
N GLU A 26 9.06 3.12 11.67
CA GLU A 26 9.70 4.35 12.12
C GLU A 26 8.72 5.51 11.85
N GLN A 27 7.99 5.87 12.90
CA GLN A 27 6.94 6.87 12.87
C GLN A 27 7.52 8.27 12.61
N ALA A 28 7.20 8.86 11.47
CA ALA A 28 7.13 10.31 11.37
C ALA A 28 5.85 10.78 12.08
N THR A 29 6.00 11.15 13.35
CA THR A 29 5.00 11.85 14.19
C THR A 29 4.69 13.27 13.70
N VAL A 30 4.55 13.49 12.40
CA VAL A 30 4.10 14.76 11.83
C VAL A 30 2.97 14.52 10.83
N ALA A 31 1.75 14.77 11.28
CA ALA A 31 0.65 15.28 10.47
C ALA A 31 0.43 14.60 9.10
N GLN A 32 0.27 13.27 9.04
CA GLN A 32 -0.30 12.64 7.85
C GLN A 32 -1.82 12.76 7.89
N ALA A 33 -2.31 13.97 7.59
CA ALA A 33 -3.66 14.21 7.08
C ALA A 33 -3.78 13.65 5.64
N GLN A 34 -3.46 12.37 5.43
CA GLN A 34 -3.80 11.71 4.18
C GLN A 34 -5.24 11.25 4.24
N SER A 35 -6.11 12.15 3.83
CA SER A 35 -7.19 11.83 2.90
C SER A 35 -7.46 13.10 2.08
N PRO A 36 -7.78 13.04 0.77
CA PRO A 36 -8.34 11.89 0.06
C PRO A 36 -7.78 11.65 -1.36
N ALA A 37 -7.70 10.39 -1.78
CA ALA A 37 -7.94 10.04 -3.18
C ALA A 37 -8.41 8.59 -3.22
N VAL A 38 -9.71 8.43 -3.11
CA VAL A 38 -10.39 7.22 -3.55
C VAL A 38 -9.94 6.92 -4.98
N PRO A 39 -9.43 5.73 -5.34
CA PRO A 39 -9.58 5.28 -6.71
C PRO A 39 -11.08 5.02 -6.87
N SER A 40 -11.81 6.04 -7.36
CA SER A 40 -13.14 5.86 -7.93
C SER A 40 -13.00 5.06 -9.23
N GLY A 41 -12.63 3.79 -9.09
CA GLY A 41 -12.90 2.75 -10.06
C GLY A 41 -14.25 2.17 -9.70
N THR A 42 -15.33 2.84 -10.10
CA THR A 42 -16.64 2.20 -10.23
C THR A 42 -16.48 1.08 -11.26
N ALA A 43 -16.29 -0.14 -10.78
CA ALA A 43 -16.48 -1.34 -11.56
C ALA A 43 -17.92 -1.35 -12.06
N THR A 44 -18.10 -1.16 -13.36
CA THR A 44 -19.40 -1.30 -14.03
C THR A 44 -19.87 -2.76 -13.92
N PRO A 45 -21.03 -3.06 -13.31
CA PRO A 45 -21.65 -4.36 -13.52
C PRO A 45 -22.35 -4.30 -14.88
N GLY A 46 -21.86 -5.08 -15.85
CA GLY A 46 -22.42 -5.03 -17.20
C GLY A 46 -22.23 -6.34 -17.95
N LYS A 47 -22.88 -7.40 -17.46
CA LYS A 47 -23.07 -8.65 -18.22
C LYS A 47 -23.95 -8.34 -19.43
N LEU A 48 -23.37 -7.95 -20.56
CA LEU A 48 -24.11 -7.83 -21.82
C LEU A 48 -24.16 -9.20 -22.51
N VAL A 49 -25.17 -9.98 -22.15
CA VAL A 49 -25.63 -11.12 -22.96
C VAL A 49 -26.42 -10.57 -24.15
N ILE A 50 -25.84 -10.64 -25.35
CA ILE A 50 -26.58 -10.47 -26.61
C ILE A 50 -26.68 -11.83 -27.31
N THR A 51 -27.84 -12.45 -27.18
CA THR A 51 -28.27 -13.64 -27.91
C THR A 51 -28.76 -13.26 -29.30
N ARG A 52 -28.24 -13.91 -30.34
CA ARG A 52 -29.05 -14.66 -31.31
C ARG A 52 -28.37 -15.98 -31.61
#